data_AF-A0A1Q5QAD3-F1
#
_entry.id   AF-A0A1Q5QAD3-F1
#
_cell.length_a   1.000
_cell.length_b   1.000
_cell.length_c   1.000
_cell.angle_alpha   90.00
_cell.angle_beta   90.00
_cell.angle_gamma   90.00
#
_symmetry.space_group_name_H-M   'P 1'
#
loop_
_entity.id
_entity.type
_entity.pdbx_description
1 polymer ?
#
loop_
_entity_poly.entity_id
_entity_poly.type
_entity_poly.pdbx_seq_one_letter_code
_entity_poly.pdbx_strand_id
1 'polypeptide(L)'
;MDNVASVIDVLSSGRINTLTDLCRMERTLINAMQPRVENLRESPAIELMASAWTNYVQSNNLLNELRNLTRDYPFSSELLDDAKELVMRDPNRKRSWNYAWLVLTKIEEDALVEKHAKALSTNPEMWGGSLPPEEMTVLLENKCREDWTRAVRIMLRHWQLKPLFQLRGKTTST
;
A
#
# COMPACT_ATOMS: atom_id res chain seq x y z
N MET A 1 24.79 4.10 -16.56
CA MET A 1 23.84 2.96 -16.70
C MET A 1 23.87 2.05 -15.47
N ASP A 2 24.88 2.23 -14.61
CA ASP A 2 25.20 1.39 -13.44
C ASP A 2 24.11 1.34 -12.36
N ASN A 3 23.27 2.38 -12.25
CA ASN A 3 22.19 2.43 -11.26
C ASN A 3 20.96 1.57 -11.64
N VAL A 4 20.73 1.28 -12.93
CA VAL A 4 19.55 0.48 -13.34
C VAL A 4 19.84 -1.01 -13.19
N ALA A 5 21.03 -1.45 -13.61
CA ALA A 5 21.45 -2.84 -13.46
C ALA A 5 21.53 -3.24 -11.99
N SER A 6 22.05 -2.36 -11.12
CA SER A 6 22.07 -2.61 -9.67
C SER A 6 20.66 -2.69 -9.09
N VAL A 7 19.73 -1.82 -9.49
CA VAL A 7 18.35 -1.90 -9.02
C VAL A 7 17.68 -3.20 -9.45
N ILE A 8 17.90 -3.67 -10.69
CA ILE A 8 17.37 -4.95 -11.18
C ILE A 8 17.93 -6.11 -10.35
N ASP A 9 19.23 -6.12 -10.06
CA ASP A 9 19.86 -7.16 -9.24
C ASP A 9 19.26 -7.20 -7.83
N VAL A 10 19.11 -6.04 -7.19
CA VAL A 10 18.54 -5.96 -5.83
C VAL A 10 17.07 -6.39 -5.81
N LEU A 11 16.25 -5.94 -6.77
CA LEU A 11 14.85 -6.39 -6.88
C LEU A 11 14.76 -7.90 -7.10
N SER A 12 15.65 -8.47 -7.93
CA SER A 12 15.70 -9.91 -8.21
C SER A 12 16.10 -10.71 -6.98
N SER A 13 16.93 -10.14 -6.09
CA SER A 13 17.36 -10.80 -4.86
C SER A 13 16.25 -10.97 -3.81
N GLY A 14 15.15 -10.21 -3.93
CA GLY A 14 14.06 -10.21 -2.94
C GLY A 14 14.43 -9.68 -1.55
N ARG A 15 15.62 -9.10 -1.38
CA ARG A 15 16.15 -8.66 -0.07
C ARG A 15 15.58 -7.34 0.44
N ILE A 16 14.74 -6.66 -0.35
CA ILE A 16 14.18 -5.35 0.02
C ILE A 16 12.89 -5.56 0.82
N ASN A 17 12.84 -4.96 2.00
CA ASN A 17 11.73 -5.12 2.94
C ASN A 17 11.11 -3.80 3.41
N THR A 18 11.54 -2.65 2.89
CA THR A 18 10.99 -1.34 3.28
C THR A 18 10.29 -0.64 2.12
N LEU A 19 9.21 0.07 2.46
CA LEU A 19 8.47 0.91 1.52
C LEU A 19 9.35 2.01 0.91
N THR A 20 10.22 2.62 1.73
CA THR A 20 11.09 3.71 1.30
C THR A 20 12.08 3.25 0.23
N ASP A 21 12.72 2.09 0.43
CA ASP A 21 13.67 1.56 -0.55
C ASP A 21 12.99 1.17 -1.87
N LEU A 22 11.83 0.49 -1.80
CA LEU A 22 11.06 0.13 -3.00
C LEU A 22 10.61 1.38 -3.78
N CYS A 23 10.10 2.42 -3.09
CA CYS A 23 9.74 3.68 -3.72
C CYS A 23 10.95 4.39 -4.38
N ARG A 24 12.13 4.35 -3.75
CA ARG A 24 13.37 4.91 -4.31
C ARG A 24 13.80 4.17 -5.59
N MET A 25 13.72 2.84 -5.57
CA MET A 25 14.05 2.00 -6.72
C MET A 25 13.04 2.15 -7.85
N GLU A 26 11.74 2.21 -7.54
CA GLU A 26 10.68 2.52 -8.49
C GLU A 26 10.96 3.84 -9.22
N ARG A 27 11.22 4.92 -8.47
CA ARG A 27 11.55 6.23 -9.06
C ARG A 27 12.77 6.17 -9.97
N THR A 28 13.80 5.43 -9.55
CA THR A 28 15.05 5.27 -10.32
C THR A 28 14.79 4.54 -11.65
N LEU A 29 14.05 3.43 -11.59
CA LEU A 29 13.71 2.65 -12.79
C LEU A 29 12.79 3.42 -13.74
N ILE A 30 11.72 4.02 -13.24
CA ILE A 30 10.77 4.78 -14.06
C ILE A 30 11.48 5.94 -14.76
N ASN A 31 12.29 6.73 -14.05
CA ASN A 31 13.02 7.85 -14.65
C ASN A 31 14.03 7.40 -15.72
N ALA A 32 14.65 6.23 -15.55
CA ALA A 32 15.59 5.70 -16.53
C ALA A 32 14.90 5.11 -17.77
N MET A 33 13.72 4.53 -17.59
CA MET A 33 13.00 3.80 -18.64
C MET A 33 12.05 4.70 -19.44
N GLN A 34 11.33 5.61 -18.79
CA GLN A 34 10.28 6.42 -19.41
C GLN A 34 10.71 7.17 -20.69
N PRO A 35 11.95 7.69 -20.82
CA PRO A 35 12.40 8.32 -22.06
C PRO A 35 12.72 7.33 -23.20
N ARG A 36 12.81 6.03 -22.92
CA ARG A 36 13.37 5.00 -23.80
C ARG A 36 12.36 3.97 -24.28
N VAL A 37 11.24 3.84 -23.59
CA VAL A 37 10.22 2.82 -23.90
C VAL A 37 8.92 3.50 -24.31
N GLU A 38 8.33 3.03 -25.41
CA GLU A 38 7.03 3.56 -25.86
C GLU A 38 5.89 3.15 -24.92
N ASN A 39 5.98 1.93 -24.38
CA ASN A 39 5.01 1.34 -23.46
C ASN A 39 5.72 0.70 -22.25
N LEU A 40 5.54 1.27 -21.06
CA LEU A 40 6.10 0.72 -19.81
C LEU A 40 5.53 -0.67 -19.48
N ARG A 41 4.29 -0.96 -19.89
CA ARG A 41 3.60 -2.22 -19.54
C ARG A 41 4.30 -3.46 -20.09
N GLU A 42 5.00 -3.33 -21.21
CA GLU A 42 5.68 -4.44 -21.88
C GLU A 42 7.12 -4.63 -21.40
N SER A 43 7.60 -3.81 -20.46
CA SER A 43 8.98 -3.89 -20.00
C SER A 43 9.16 -4.96 -18.91
N PRO A 44 10.13 -5.90 -19.06
CA PRO A 44 10.45 -6.90 -18.04
C PRO A 44 10.82 -6.29 -16.67
N ALA A 45 11.45 -5.10 -16.68
CA ALA A 45 11.77 -4.38 -15.43
C ALA A 45 10.52 -3.93 -14.64
N ILE A 46 9.39 -3.65 -15.33
CA ILE A 46 8.12 -3.34 -14.65
C ILE A 46 7.50 -4.60 -14.06
N GLU A 47 7.59 -5.74 -14.75
CA GLU A 47 7.13 -7.02 -14.20
C GLU A 47 7.90 -7.39 -12.93
N LEU A 48 9.23 -7.20 -12.94
CA LEU A 48 10.07 -7.40 -11.76
C LEU A 48 9.68 -6.46 -10.61
N MET A 49 9.46 -5.17 -10.90
CA MET A 49 8.98 -4.21 -9.91
C MET A 49 7.61 -4.59 -9.33
N ALA A 50 6.68 -5.02 -10.19
CA ALA A 50 5.35 -5.46 -9.78
C ALA A 50 5.41 -6.69 -8.86
N SER A 51 6.30 -7.63 -9.17
CA SER A 51 6.57 -8.79 -8.33
C SER A 51 7.14 -8.38 -6.97
N ALA A 52 8.11 -7.46 -6.93
CA ALA A 52 8.68 -6.96 -5.68
C ALA A 52 7.62 -6.29 -4.78
N TRP A 53 6.74 -5.46 -5.35
CA TRP A 53 5.61 -4.88 -4.60
C TRP A 53 4.63 -5.93 -4.09
N THR A 54 4.36 -6.96 -4.89
CA THR A 54 3.50 -8.07 -4.50
C THR A 54 4.09 -8.83 -3.31
N ASN A 55 5.37 -9.19 -3.39
CA ASN A 55 6.09 -9.88 -2.32
C ASN A 55 6.15 -9.03 -1.04
N TYR A 56 6.41 -7.72 -1.16
CA TYR A 56 6.41 -6.81 -0.02
C TYR A 56 5.09 -6.83 0.77
N VAL A 57 3.95 -6.88 0.08
CA VAL A 57 2.64 -6.96 0.73
C VAL A 57 2.35 -8.37 1.24
N GLN A 58 2.68 -9.41 0.49
CA GLN A 58 2.39 -10.80 0.83
C GLN A 58 3.26 -11.35 1.97
N SER A 59 4.51 -10.88 2.09
CA SER A 59 5.45 -11.27 3.15
C SER A 59 5.30 -10.43 4.43
N ASN A 60 4.15 -9.77 4.63
CA ASN A 60 3.82 -8.96 5.80
C ASN A 60 4.72 -7.72 6.06
N ASN A 61 5.60 -7.33 5.13
CA ASN A 61 6.43 -6.14 5.34
C ASN A 61 5.59 -4.87 5.48
N LEU A 62 4.56 -4.72 4.64
CA LEU A 62 3.60 -3.61 4.76
C LEU A 62 2.89 -3.58 6.13
N LEU A 63 2.41 -4.73 6.60
CA LEU A 63 1.74 -4.83 7.89
C LEU A 63 2.68 -4.46 9.05
N ASN A 64 3.92 -4.95 8.99
CA ASN A 64 4.93 -4.67 10.00
C ASN A 64 5.26 -3.17 10.05
N GLU A 65 5.43 -2.53 8.90
CA GLU A 65 5.69 -1.09 8.85
C GLU A 65 4.48 -0.26 9.32
N LEU A 66 3.25 -0.66 8.98
CA LEU A 66 2.04 -0.01 9.51
C LEU A 66 1.97 -0.13 11.04
N ARG A 67 2.22 -1.33 11.59
CA ARG A 67 2.26 -1.55 13.05
C ARG A 67 3.37 -0.78 13.75
N ASN A 68 4.50 -0.58 13.09
CA ASN A 68 5.57 0.27 13.60
C ASN A 68 5.15 1.74 13.72
N LEU A 69 4.23 2.20 12.86
CA LEU A 69 3.65 3.53 12.93
C LEU A 69 2.52 3.63 13.96
N THR A 70 1.83 2.53 14.29
CA THR A 70 0.65 2.50 15.16
C THR A 70 0.89 1.68 16.44
N ARG A 71 1.93 2.02 17.21
CA ARG A 71 2.39 1.18 18.33
C ARG A 71 1.38 1.11 19.48
N ASP A 72 0.69 2.21 19.74
CA ASP A 72 -0.27 2.32 20.84
C ASP A 72 -1.58 1.59 20.49
N TYR A 73 -1.96 1.61 19.21
CA TYR A 73 -3.14 0.93 18.67
C TYR A 73 -2.75 0.13 17.41
N PRO A 74 -2.22 -1.10 17.56
CA PRO A 74 -1.68 -1.89 16.45
C PRO A 74 -2.61 -2.00 15.25
N PHE A 75 -2.07 -1.75 14.05
CA PHE A 75 -2.83 -1.84 12.80
C PHE A 75 -3.41 -3.24 12.62
N SER A 76 -4.70 -3.28 12.25
CA SER A 76 -5.47 -4.52 12.07
C SER A 76 -4.98 -5.30 10.84
N SER A 77 -4.70 -6.59 11.04
CA SER A 77 -4.39 -7.51 9.93
C SER A 77 -5.63 -7.79 9.08
N GLU A 78 -6.81 -7.92 9.70
CA GLU A 78 -8.07 -8.16 9.00
C GLU A 78 -8.43 -7.00 8.07
N LEU A 79 -8.21 -5.75 8.51
CA LEU A 79 -8.37 -4.56 7.67
C LEU A 79 -7.49 -4.66 6.41
N LEU A 80 -6.23 -5.04 6.59
CA LEU A 80 -5.29 -5.17 5.49
C LEU A 80 -5.67 -6.32 4.53
N ASP A 81 -6.17 -7.43 5.06
CA ASP A 81 -6.61 -8.57 4.26
C ASP A 81 -7.88 -8.24 3.45
N ASP A 82 -8.85 -7.55 4.05
CA ASP A 82 -10.03 -7.03 3.35
C ASP A 82 -9.63 -6.09 2.20
N ALA A 83 -8.64 -5.22 2.42
CA ALA A 83 -8.13 -4.34 1.37
C ALA A 83 -7.48 -5.13 0.22
N LYS A 84 -6.69 -6.17 0.52
CA LYS A 84 -6.10 -7.06 -0.51
C LYS A 84 -7.20 -7.72 -1.33
N GLU A 85 -8.25 -8.23 -0.69
CA GLU A 85 -9.39 -8.84 -1.40
C GLU A 85 -10.09 -7.85 -2.32
N LEU A 86 -10.32 -6.61 -1.86
CA LEU A 86 -10.95 -5.56 -2.66
C LEU A 86 -10.11 -5.19 -3.88
N VAL A 87 -8.78 -5.09 -3.75
CA VAL A 87 -7.89 -4.92 -4.91
C VAL A 87 -8.01 -6.09 -5.87
N MET A 88 -8.08 -7.33 -5.38
CA MET A 88 -8.21 -8.51 -6.22
C MET A 88 -9.56 -8.57 -6.95
N ARG A 89 -10.62 -8.00 -6.39
CA ARG A 89 -11.92 -7.90 -7.06
C ARG A 89 -12.04 -6.71 -8.01
N ASP A 90 -11.14 -5.72 -7.91
CA ASP A 90 -11.18 -4.52 -8.74
C ASP A 90 -10.75 -4.81 -10.19
N PRO A 91 -11.63 -4.62 -11.20
CA PRO A 91 -11.27 -4.80 -12.62
C PRO A 91 -10.18 -3.82 -13.08
N ASN A 92 -10.05 -2.67 -12.40
CA ASN A 92 -9.07 -1.64 -12.71
C ASN A 92 -7.71 -1.87 -12.05
N ARG A 93 -7.51 -2.93 -11.26
CA ARG A 93 -6.22 -3.21 -10.59
C ARG A 93 -5.04 -3.26 -11.56
N LYS A 94 -5.28 -3.70 -12.80
CA LYS A 94 -4.28 -3.78 -13.88
C LYS A 94 -3.78 -2.42 -14.37
N ARG A 95 -4.34 -1.30 -13.91
CA ARG A 95 -3.91 0.07 -14.26
C ARG A 95 -2.66 0.53 -13.50
N SER A 96 -2.26 -0.20 -12.46
CA SER A 96 -1.04 0.03 -11.69
C SER A 96 -0.17 -1.22 -11.71
N TRP A 97 1.15 -1.06 -11.65
CA TRP A 97 2.09 -2.15 -11.33
C TRP A 97 2.33 -2.27 -9.82
N ASN A 98 1.91 -1.28 -9.03
CA ASN A 98 2.24 -1.14 -7.63
C ASN A 98 1.09 -1.65 -6.75
N TYR A 99 1.22 -2.89 -6.28
CA TYR A 99 0.22 -3.54 -5.44
C TYR A 99 0.06 -2.89 -4.06
N ALA A 100 1.16 -2.45 -3.44
CA ALA A 100 1.12 -1.78 -2.14
C ALA A 100 0.33 -0.48 -2.18
N TRP A 101 0.56 0.35 -3.22
CA TRP A 101 -0.19 1.57 -3.44
C TRP A 101 -1.68 1.31 -3.65
N LEU A 102 -2.04 0.28 -4.44
CA LEU A 102 -3.44 -0.11 -4.64
C LEU A 102 -4.13 -0.50 -3.33
N VAL A 103 -3.46 -1.31 -2.50
CA VAL A 103 -3.98 -1.75 -1.19
C VAL A 103 -4.19 -0.54 -0.27
N LEU A 104 -3.18 0.32 -0.13
CA LEU A 104 -3.30 1.53 0.70
C LEU A 104 -4.39 2.48 0.22
N THR A 105 -4.54 2.62 -1.10
CA THR A 105 -5.59 3.45 -1.72
C THR A 105 -6.98 2.86 -1.43
N LYS A 106 -7.16 1.54 -1.52
CA LYS A 106 -8.43 0.89 -1.13
C LYS A 106 -8.78 1.10 0.33
N ILE A 107 -7.79 1.07 1.22
CA ILE A 107 -8.00 1.38 2.64
C ILE A 107 -8.57 2.78 2.83
N GLU A 108 -8.03 3.78 2.11
CA GLU A 108 -8.47 5.17 2.21
C GLU A 108 -9.80 5.44 1.49
N GLU A 109 -10.01 4.88 0.29
CA GLU A 109 -11.19 5.15 -0.55
C GLU A 109 -12.45 4.39 -0.10
N ASP A 110 -12.31 3.17 0.43
CA ASP A 110 -13.44 2.29 0.79
C ASP A 110 -13.80 2.35 2.30
N ALA A 111 -13.32 3.36 3.03
CA ALA A 111 -13.59 3.59 4.46
C ALA A 111 -13.34 2.35 5.36
N LEU A 112 -12.29 1.59 5.06
CA LEU A 112 -11.98 0.36 5.78
C LEU A 112 -11.50 0.64 7.20
N VAL A 113 -10.85 1.78 7.44
CA VAL A 113 -10.42 2.16 8.79
C VAL A 113 -11.63 2.29 9.72
N GLU A 114 -12.68 2.97 9.27
CA GLU A 114 -13.91 3.17 10.02
C GLU A 114 -14.59 1.83 10.34
N LYS A 115 -14.74 0.96 9.32
CA LYS A 115 -15.32 -0.38 9.47
C LYS A 115 -14.59 -1.19 10.54
N HIS A 116 -13.27 -1.29 10.44
CA HIS A 116 -12.48 -2.17 11.30
C HIS A 116 -12.19 -1.57 12.68
N ALA A 117 -12.09 -0.25 12.81
CA ALA A 117 -11.94 0.39 14.12
C ALA A 117 -13.20 0.17 14.97
N LYS A 118 -14.38 0.32 14.36
CA LYS A 118 -15.65 0.01 15.01
C LYS A 118 -15.72 -1.46 15.43
N ALA A 119 -15.47 -2.37 14.48
CA ALA A 119 -15.49 -3.81 14.76
C ALA A 119 -14.56 -4.20 15.93
N LEU A 120 -13.33 -3.70 15.94
CA LEU A 120 -12.37 -3.91 17.03
C LEU A 120 -12.90 -3.36 18.37
N SER A 121 -13.39 -2.12 18.39
CA SER A 121 -13.85 -1.48 19.61
C SER A 121 -15.06 -2.19 20.24
N THR A 122 -15.92 -2.81 19.41
CA THR A 122 -17.10 -3.54 19.86
C THR A 122 -16.84 -5.02 20.13
N ASN A 123 -15.64 -5.54 19.85
CA ASN A 123 -15.33 -6.96 20.03
C ASN A 123 -15.19 -7.29 21.53
N PRO A 124 -16.07 -8.14 22.13
CA PRO A 124 -16.00 -8.48 23.54
C PRO A 124 -14.66 -9.10 23.98
N GLU A 125 -13.93 -9.77 23.09
CA GLU A 125 -12.62 -10.36 23.40
C GLU A 125 -11.58 -9.30 23.79
N MET A 126 -11.67 -8.10 23.21
CA MET A 126 -10.80 -6.96 23.55
C MET A 126 -11.02 -6.45 24.98
N TRP A 127 -12.13 -6.85 25.59
CA TRP A 127 -12.62 -6.38 26.87
C TRP A 127 -12.78 -7.52 27.88
N GLY A 128 -12.02 -8.61 27.69
CA GLY A 128 -12.04 -9.76 28.60
C GLY A 128 -13.36 -10.53 28.57
N GLY A 129 -14.09 -10.51 27.45
CA GLY A 129 -15.34 -11.23 27.26
C GLY A 129 -16.60 -10.48 27.70
N SER A 130 -16.48 -9.23 28.13
CA SER A 130 -17.62 -8.37 28.52
C SER A 130 -17.75 -7.16 27.59
N LEU A 131 -18.95 -6.65 27.37
CA LEU A 131 -19.11 -5.42 26.59
C LEU A 131 -18.70 -4.22 27.47
N PRO A 132 -17.80 -3.34 27.01
CA PRO A 132 -17.41 -2.15 27.76
C PRO A 132 -18.55 -1.11 27.79
N PRO A 133 -18.44 -0.09 28.64
CA PRO A 133 -19.26 1.11 28.54
C PRO A 133 -19.17 1.74 27.14
N GLU A 134 -20.27 2.29 26.64
CA GLU A 134 -20.34 2.90 25.30
C GLU A 134 -19.27 3.99 25.09
N GLU A 135 -19.00 4.79 26.12
CA GLU A 135 -17.95 5.81 26.12
C GLU A 135 -16.54 5.25 25.84
N MET A 136 -16.23 4.06 26.36
CA MET A 136 -14.93 3.41 26.18
C MET A 136 -14.80 2.80 24.79
N THR A 137 -15.88 2.23 24.26
CA THR A 137 -15.96 1.77 22.87
C THR A 137 -15.70 2.93 21.92
N VAL A 138 -16.42 4.04 22.10
CA VAL A 138 -16.28 5.23 21.25
C VAL A 138 -14.86 5.80 21.35
N LEU A 139 -14.28 5.86 22.54
CA LEU A 139 -12.90 6.31 22.73
C LEU A 139 -11.90 5.42 21.98
N LEU A 140 -12.00 4.10 22.12
CA LEU A 140 -11.12 3.15 21.44
C LEU A 140 -11.29 3.21 19.92
N GLU A 141 -12.52 3.24 19.42
CA GLU A 141 -12.82 3.41 17.99
C GLU A 141 -12.13 4.67 17.44
N ASN A 142 -12.33 5.80 18.11
CA ASN A 142 -11.75 7.07 17.68
C ASN A 142 -10.22 7.02 17.67
N LYS A 143 -9.60 6.42 18.69
CA LYS A 143 -8.13 6.28 18.77
C LYS A 143 -7.56 5.39 17.68
N CYS A 144 -8.16 4.23 17.44
CA CYS A 144 -7.79 3.35 16.34
C CYS A 144 -7.95 4.07 14.99
N ARG A 145 -9.08 4.75 14.77
CA ARG A 145 -9.34 5.49 13.53
C ARG A 145 -8.29 6.57 13.29
N GLU A 146 -8.03 7.42 14.28
CA GLU A 146 -7.01 8.47 14.21
C GLU A 146 -5.64 7.88 13.82
N ASP A 147 -5.20 6.84 14.52
CA ASP A 147 -3.85 6.30 14.38
C ASP A 147 -3.66 5.54 13.07
N TRP A 148 -4.64 4.71 12.69
CA TRP A 148 -4.60 3.93 11.46
C TRP A 148 -4.72 4.81 10.22
N THR A 149 -5.63 5.79 10.21
CA THR A 149 -5.73 6.77 9.11
C THR A 149 -4.44 7.55 8.97
N ARG A 150 -3.83 7.99 10.08
CA ARG A 150 -2.54 8.69 10.07
C ARG A 150 -1.44 7.83 9.46
N ALA A 151 -1.34 6.56 9.84
CA ALA A 151 -0.34 5.63 9.33
C ALA A 151 -0.49 5.37 7.82
N VAL A 152 -1.71 5.09 7.35
CA VAL A 152 -2.01 4.91 5.92
C VAL A 152 -1.61 6.15 5.11
N ARG A 153 -1.97 7.35 5.59
CA ARG A 153 -1.60 8.61 4.95
C ARG A 153 -0.09 8.86 4.95
N ILE A 154 0.63 8.47 6.01
CA ILE A 154 2.11 8.53 6.03
C ILE A 154 2.68 7.66 4.91
N MET A 155 2.19 6.42 4.76
CA MET A 155 2.66 5.51 3.71
C MET A 155 2.36 6.07 2.31
N LEU A 156 1.13 6.52 2.06
CA LEU A 156 0.70 7.05 0.76
C LEU A 156 1.52 8.27 0.30
N ARG A 157 2.05 9.09 1.22
CA ARG A 157 2.88 10.26 0.87
C ARG A 157 4.20 9.92 0.18
N HIS A 158 4.63 8.66 0.16
CA HIS A 158 5.84 8.26 -0.58
C HIS A 158 5.67 8.39 -2.11
N TRP A 159 4.42 8.37 -2.59
CA TRP A 159 4.09 8.57 -3.99
C TRP A 159 3.56 9.99 -4.24
N GLN A 160 4.42 10.88 -4.72
CA GLN A 160 4.00 12.21 -5.18
C GLN A 160 3.12 12.14 -6.44
N LEU A 161 3.37 11.13 -7.28
CA LEU A 161 2.57 10.81 -8.47
C LEU A 161 2.03 9.39 -8.33
N LYS A 162 0.78 9.18 -8.72
CA LYS A 162 0.16 7.85 -8.67
C LYS A 162 0.94 6.90 -9.61
N PRO A 163 1.34 5.69 -9.16
CA PRO A 163 2.09 4.71 -9.95
C PRO A 163 1.18 3.98 -10.96
N LEU A 164 0.51 4.76 -11.81
CA LEU A 164 -0.39 4.28 -12.84
C LEU A 164 0.33 4.23 -14.18
N PHE A 165 -0.02 3.24 -14.99
CA PHE A 165 0.30 3.30 -16.42
C PHE A 165 -0.38 4.53 -17.00
N GLN A 166 0.41 5.47 -17.53
CA GLN A 166 -0.14 6.63 -18.21
C GLN A 166 -0.94 6.15 -19.42
N LEU A 167 -2.21 6.52 -19.49
CA LEU A 167 -2.95 6.46 -20.74
C LEU A 167 -2.37 7.58 -21.61
N ARG A 168 -1.77 7.26 -22.76
CA ARG A 168 -1.50 8.28 -23.78
C ARG A 168 -2.84 8.85 -24.22
N GLY A 169 -3.27 9.94 -23.59
CA GLY A 169 -4.22 10.85 -24.23
C GLY A 169 -3.52 11.40 -25.47
N LYS A 170 -4.17 11.28 -26.63
CA LYS A 170 -3.75 12.00 -27.84
C LYS A 170 -3.51 13.45 -27.43
N THR A 171 -2.29 13.93 -27.54
CA THR A 171 -2.01 15.36 -27.53
C THR A 171 -2.75 15.97 -28.70
N THR A 172 -3.90 16.58 -28.43
CA THR A 172 -4.47 17.60 -29.31
C THR A 172 -3.56 18.82 -29.22
N SER A 173 -2.60 18.89 -30.14
CA SER A 173 -1.91 20.13 -30.45
C SER A 173 -2.96 21.17 -30.85
N THR A 174 -2.96 22.31 -30.18
CA THR A 174 -3.64 23.53 -30.63
C THR A 174 -2.61 24.41 -31.33
#